data_AF-A0A329KNL6-F1
#
_entry.id   AF-A0A329KNL6-F1
#
_cell.length_a   1.000
_cell.length_b   1.000
_cell.length_c   1.000
_cell.angle_alpha   90.00
_cell.angle_beta   90.00
_cell.angle_gamma   90.00
#
_symmetry.space_group_name_H-M   'P 1'
#
loop_
_entity.id
_entity.type
_entity.pdbx_description
1 polymer ?
#
loop_
_entity_poly.entity_id
_entity_poly.type
_entity_poly.pdbx_seq_one_letter_code
_entity_poly.pdbx_strand_id
1 'polypeptide(L)'
;MANKQPTATKRNLAEDMRICEVATPGNWFVMHDTDITVEDPPGSGYTDSIGYASSVIDAQFIAEARTGWPHAIQRAIEAEDLADHLRAEIAYLSAFQSELLRQLGKQRAYTYFLRECLRNGVQIPYDYNFSAFKEAYGGGETQDYEI
;
A
#
# COMPACT_ATOMS: atom_id res chain seq x y z
N MET A 1 33.19 -10.62 9.53
CA MET A 1 32.89 -9.89 8.29
C MET A 1 31.38 -9.84 8.13
N ALA A 2 30.75 -8.67 8.26
CA ALA A 2 29.30 -8.54 8.17
C ALA A 2 28.87 -8.62 6.71
N ASN A 3 28.05 -9.63 6.40
CA ASN A 3 27.50 -9.87 5.06
C ASN A 3 26.43 -8.81 4.79
N LYS A 4 26.83 -7.71 4.16
CA LYS A 4 25.92 -6.61 3.81
C LYS A 4 25.10 -7.08 2.61
N GLN A 5 23.90 -7.62 2.86
CA GLN A 5 23.00 -7.96 1.76
C GLN A 5 22.77 -6.72 0.90
N PRO A 6 22.81 -6.84 -0.44
CA PRO A 6 22.53 -5.71 -1.32
C PRO A 6 21.09 -5.24 -1.06
N THR A 7 20.94 -3.97 -0.68
CA THR A 7 19.63 -3.34 -0.56
C THR A 7 19.02 -3.27 -1.95
N ALA A 8 18.05 -4.15 -2.23
CA ALA A 8 17.38 -4.21 -3.52
C ALA A 8 16.70 -2.86 -3.81
N THR A 9 17.21 -2.14 -4.81
CA THR A 9 16.53 -0.95 -5.33
C THR A 9 15.18 -1.38 -5.90
N LYS A 10 14.09 -0.74 -5.44
CA LYS A 10 12.73 -1.02 -5.94
C LYS A 10 12.70 -0.74 -7.45
N ARG A 11 12.33 -1.75 -8.24
CA ARG A 11 12.18 -1.63 -9.69
C ARG A 11 10.90 -0.88 -10.05
N ASN A 12 10.87 -0.27 -11.23
CA ASN A 12 9.66 0.34 -11.78
C ASN A 12 8.84 -0.71 -12.53
N LEU A 13 7.81 -1.23 -11.87
CA LEU A 13 6.97 -2.32 -12.40
C LEU A 13 6.21 -1.92 -13.67
N ALA A 14 5.80 -0.65 -13.81
CA ALA A 14 5.12 -0.18 -15.01
C ALA A 14 6.04 -0.19 -16.24
N GLU A 15 7.30 0.21 -16.05
CA GLU A 15 8.30 0.14 -17.12
C GLU A 15 8.68 -1.31 -17.44
N ASP A 16 8.81 -2.16 -16.41
CA ASP A 16 9.06 -3.59 -16.59
C ASP A 16 7.91 -4.29 -17.36
N MET A 17 6.66 -3.90 -17.10
CA MET A 17 5.50 -4.38 -17.86
C MET A 17 5.57 -3.92 -19.32
N ARG A 18 5.90 -2.65 -19.56
CA ARG A 18 6.01 -2.11 -20.92
C ARG A 18 7.06 -2.86 -21.75
N ILE A 19 8.17 -3.25 -21.13
CA ILE A 19 9.18 -4.11 -21.78
C ILE A 19 8.57 -5.45 -22.20
N CYS A 20 7.80 -6.07 -21.31
CA CYS A 20 7.13 -7.35 -21.58
C CYS A 20 6.09 -7.25 -22.71
N GLU A 21 5.34 -6.15 -22.79
CA GLU A 21 4.31 -5.92 -23.80
C GLU A 21 4.88 -5.66 -25.19
N VAL A 22 6.03 -4.97 -25.27
CA VAL A 22 6.70 -4.65 -26.54
C VAL A 22 7.53 -5.81 -27.07
N ALA A 23 7.92 -6.76 -26.22
CA ALA A 23 8.60 -7.98 -26.64
C ALA A 23 7.75 -8.77 -27.65
N THR A 24 8.42 -9.47 -28.57
CA THR A 24 7.79 -10.24 -29.66
C THR A 24 6.58 -11.03 -29.13
N PRO A 25 5.37 -10.81 -29.69
CA PRO A 25 4.17 -11.50 -29.22
C PRO A 25 4.19 -12.97 -29.63
N GLY A 26 3.30 -13.76 -29.04
CA GLY A 26 3.17 -15.19 -29.34
C GLY A 26 3.87 -16.09 -28.32
N ASN A 27 3.71 -17.40 -28.52
CA ASN A 27 4.28 -18.40 -27.63
C ASN A 27 5.74 -18.63 -27.99
N TRP A 28 6.64 -18.30 -27.08
CA TRP A 28 8.06 -18.56 -27.25
C TRP A 28 8.34 -20.01 -26.85
N PHE A 29 9.10 -20.74 -27.66
CA PHE A 29 9.50 -22.10 -27.37
C PHE A 29 10.96 -22.33 -27.74
N VAL A 30 11.54 -23.40 -27.20
CA VAL A 30 12.93 -23.75 -27.47
C VAL A 30 12.99 -24.72 -28.65
N MET A 31 13.82 -24.39 -29.63
CA MET A 31 14.16 -25.23 -30.78
C MET A 31 15.67 -25.51 -30.76
N HIS A 32 16.09 -26.67 -31.27
CA HIS A 32 17.50 -27.09 -31.33
C HIS A 32 18.27 -26.87 -30.01
N ASP A 33 17.62 -27.17 -28.89
CA ASP A 33 18.09 -27.03 -27.51
C ASP A 33 18.44 -25.60 -27.05
N THR A 34 18.75 -24.65 -27.92
CA THR A 34 19.32 -23.34 -27.53
C THR A 34 18.70 -22.14 -28.22
N ASP A 35 17.91 -22.36 -29.26
CA ASP A 35 17.25 -21.29 -30.02
C ASP A 35 15.88 -20.98 -29.39
N ILE A 36 15.67 -19.73 -29.01
CA ILE A 36 14.37 -19.24 -28.58
C ILE A 36 13.64 -18.78 -29.85
N THR A 37 12.50 -19.42 -30.09
CA THR A 37 11.79 -19.34 -31.36
C THR A 37 10.33 -18.99 -31.11
N VAL A 38 9.71 -18.29 -32.06
CA VAL A 38 8.29 -18.00 -32.08
C VAL A 38 7.70 -18.46 -33.41
N GLU A 39 6.44 -18.87 -33.40
CA GLU A 39 5.69 -19.20 -34.61
C GLU A 39 4.72 -18.06 -34.94
N ASP A 40 4.77 -17.55 -36.17
CA ASP A 40 3.89 -16.46 -36.63
C ASP A 40 3.38 -16.70 -38.07
N PRO A 41 2.04 -16.82 -38.27
CA PRO A 41 1.00 -16.90 -37.26
C PRO A 41 1.02 -18.27 -36.53
N PRO A 42 0.41 -18.37 -35.34
CA PRO A 42 0.34 -19.63 -34.59
C PRO A 42 -0.28 -20.78 -35.42
N GLY A 43 0.39 -21.93 -35.44
CA GLY A 43 -0.02 -23.12 -36.20
C GLY A 43 0.32 -23.10 -37.70
N SER A 44 1.12 -22.14 -38.17
CA SER A 44 1.52 -22.04 -39.58
C SER A 44 2.70 -22.93 -39.98
N GLY A 45 3.49 -23.39 -39.01
CA GLY A 45 4.79 -24.03 -39.19
C GLY A 45 5.92 -23.07 -39.57
N TYR A 46 5.64 -21.76 -39.75
CA TYR A 46 6.67 -20.75 -39.99
C TYR A 46 7.19 -20.22 -38.65
N THR A 47 8.47 -20.47 -38.41
CA THR A 47 9.13 -20.19 -37.13
C THR A 47 10.27 -19.22 -37.32
N ASP A 48 10.33 -18.19 -36.48
CA ASP A 48 11.40 -17.20 -36.44
C ASP A 48 12.21 -17.33 -35.14
N SER A 49 13.54 -17.41 -35.28
CA SER A 49 14.45 -17.34 -34.13
C SER A 49 14.57 -15.89 -33.66
N ILE A 50 14.27 -15.66 -32.38
CA ILE A 50 14.28 -14.33 -31.74
C ILE A 50 15.41 -14.17 -30.73
N GLY A 51 16.11 -15.25 -30.41
CA GLY A 51 17.21 -15.25 -29.47
C GLY A 51 17.95 -16.58 -29.41
N TYR A 52 19.15 -16.54 -28.86
CA TYR A 52 19.98 -17.69 -28.60
C TYR A 52 20.44 -17.66 -27.14
N ALA A 53 20.44 -18.81 -26.48
CA ALA A 53 21.00 -18.96 -25.14
C ALA A 53 22.12 -19.99 -25.13
N SER A 54 23.11 -19.79 -24.25
CA SER A 54 24.28 -20.67 -24.13
C SER A 54 23.97 -22.07 -23.58
N SER A 55 22.79 -22.29 -23.03
CA SER A 55 22.34 -23.58 -22.53
C SER A 55 20.83 -23.78 -22.74
N VAL A 56 20.40 -25.03 -22.79
CA VAL A 56 18.98 -25.38 -22.87
C VAL A 56 18.18 -24.89 -21.67
N ILE A 57 18.80 -24.85 -20.50
CA ILE A 57 18.17 -24.37 -19.28
C ILE A 57 17.91 -22.86 -19.38
N ASP A 58 18.86 -22.10 -19.89
CA ASP A 58 18.71 -20.66 -20.08
C ASP A 58 17.66 -20.35 -21.16
N ALA A 59 17.67 -21.09 -22.28
CA ALA A 59 16.68 -20.94 -23.35
C ALA A 59 15.26 -21.20 -22.82
N GLN A 60 15.08 -22.29 -22.07
CA GLN A 60 13.80 -22.62 -21.43
C GLN A 60 13.37 -21.55 -20.44
N PHE A 61 14.29 -21.09 -19.59
CA PHE A 61 14.00 -20.01 -18.65
C PHE A 61 13.51 -18.74 -19.36
N ILE A 62 14.17 -18.32 -20.44
CA ILE A 62 13.78 -17.12 -21.20
C ILE A 62 12.42 -17.30 -21.89
N ALA A 63 12.18 -18.45 -22.52
CA ALA A 63 10.90 -18.74 -23.17
C ALA A 63 9.74 -18.75 -22.17
N GLU A 64 9.87 -19.47 -21.05
CA GLU A 64 8.88 -19.50 -19.98
C GLU A 64 8.71 -18.14 -19.31
N ALA A 65 9.79 -17.37 -19.19
CA ALA A 65 9.75 -16.05 -18.61
C ALA A 65 8.83 -15.10 -19.38
N ARG A 66 8.79 -15.20 -20.71
CA ARG A 66 7.88 -14.38 -21.54
C ARG A 66 6.41 -14.57 -21.15
N THR A 67 6.03 -15.75 -20.70
CA THR A 67 4.67 -16.07 -20.26
C THR A 67 4.47 -15.73 -18.79
N GLY A 68 5.42 -16.08 -17.92
CA GLY A 68 5.28 -15.92 -16.47
C GLY A 68 5.45 -14.49 -15.95
N TRP A 69 6.41 -13.72 -16.49
CA TRP A 69 6.76 -12.40 -15.97
C TRP A 69 5.65 -11.34 -16.12
N PRO A 70 4.96 -11.20 -17.27
CA PRO A 70 3.88 -10.23 -17.39
C PRO A 70 2.83 -10.44 -16.30
N HIS A 71 2.38 -11.68 -16.08
CA HIS A 71 1.42 -11.99 -15.02
C HIS A 71 1.97 -11.73 -13.62
N ALA A 72 3.24 -12.05 -13.35
CA ALA A 72 3.86 -11.78 -12.06
C ALA A 72 3.94 -10.26 -11.78
N ILE A 73 4.33 -9.46 -12.78
CA ILE A 73 4.41 -7.99 -12.68
C ILE A 73 3.02 -7.40 -12.50
N GLN A 74 2.02 -7.85 -13.26
CA GLN A 74 0.64 -7.39 -13.12
C GLN A 74 0.12 -7.61 -11.69
N ARG A 75 0.28 -8.83 -11.15
CA ARG A 75 -0.12 -9.13 -9.77
C ARG A 75 0.61 -8.27 -8.75
N ALA A 76 1.88 -7.95 -9.00
CA ALA A 76 2.65 -7.10 -8.11
C ALA A 76 2.11 -5.66 -8.12
N ILE A 77 1.77 -5.11 -9.29
CA ILE A 77 1.14 -3.78 -9.41
C ILE A 77 -0.20 -3.76 -8.66
N GLU A 78 -1.08 -4.72 -8.92
CA GLU A 78 -2.40 -4.82 -8.26
C GLU A 78 -2.26 -4.95 -6.74
N ALA A 79 -1.27 -5.70 -6.27
CA ALA A 79 -0.99 -5.83 -4.84
C ALA A 79 -0.43 -4.55 -4.21
N GLU A 80 0.42 -3.80 -4.93
CA GLU A 80 0.94 -2.51 -4.47
C GLU A 80 -0.18 -1.47 -4.37
N ASP A 81 -1.04 -1.38 -5.38
CA ASP A 81 -2.20 -0.48 -5.39
C ASP A 81 -3.16 -0.80 -4.23
N LEU A 82 -3.45 -2.09 -4.01
CA LEU A 82 -4.29 -2.51 -2.89
C LEU A 82 -3.65 -2.18 -1.55
N ALA A 83 -2.34 -2.40 -1.40
CA ALA A 83 -1.64 -2.08 -0.16
C ALA A 83 -1.69 -0.57 0.13
N ASP A 84 -1.54 0.27 -0.89
CA ASP A 84 -1.62 1.72 -0.74
C ASP A 84 -3.03 2.21 -0.42
N HIS A 85 -4.06 1.60 -1.04
CA HIS A 85 -5.45 1.86 -0.69
C HIS A 85 -5.75 1.53 0.77
N LEU A 86 -5.38 0.33 1.22
CA LEU A 86 -5.60 -0.12 2.59
C LEU A 86 -4.83 0.75 3.61
N ARG A 87 -3.61 1.18 3.28
CA ARG A 87 -2.84 2.11 4.12
C ARG A 87 -3.56 3.45 4.28
N ALA A 88 -4.12 3.98 3.19
CA ALA A 88 -4.88 5.22 3.22
C ALA A 88 -6.15 5.07 4.08
N GLU A 89 -6.86 3.96 3.97
CA GLU A 89 -8.05 3.67 4.77
C GLU A 89 -7.71 3.53 6.26
N ILE A 90 -6.65 2.78 6.59
CA ILE A 90 -6.16 2.65 7.98
C ILE A 90 -5.80 4.02 8.55
N ALA A 91 -5.11 4.86 7.78
CA ALA A 91 -4.74 6.20 8.21
C ALA A 91 -5.97 7.08 8.48
N TYR A 92 -6.97 7.02 7.59
CA TYR A 92 -8.22 7.74 7.75
C TYR A 92 -8.99 7.29 9.00
N LEU A 93 -9.18 5.98 9.18
CA LEU A 93 -9.90 5.43 10.33
C LEU A 93 -9.17 5.75 11.64
N SER A 94 -7.84 5.69 11.65
CA SER A 94 -7.03 6.02 12.81
C SER A 94 -7.19 7.50 13.18
N ALA A 95 -7.14 8.41 12.20
CA ALA A 95 -7.35 9.83 12.43
C ALA A 95 -8.77 10.13 12.95
N PHE A 96 -9.78 9.46 12.38
CA PHE A 96 -11.16 9.58 12.82
C PHE A 96 -11.34 9.09 14.27
N GLN A 97 -10.74 7.94 14.61
CA GLN A 97 -10.76 7.41 15.97
C GLN A 97 -10.10 8.36 16.96
N SER A 98 -8.94 8.92 16.63
CA SER A 98 -8.26 9.93 17.46
C SER A 98 -9.15 11.16 17.70
N GLU A 99 -9.86 11.63 16.68
CA GLU A 99 -10.77 12.77 16.83
C GLU A 99 -11.97 12.43 17.72
N LEU A 100 -12.57 11.25 17.57
CA LEU A 100 -13.66 10.81 18.44
C LEU A 100 -13.21 10.70 19.90
N LEU A 101 -12.04 10.10 20.14
CA LEU A 101 -11.47 10.02 21.49
C LEU A 101 -11.22 11.41 22.08
N ARG A 102 -10.70 12.34 21.27
CA ARG A 102 -10.52 13.74 21.68
C ARG A 102 -11.85 14.41 22.05
N GLN A 103 -12.92 14.19 21.28
CA GLN A 103 -14.24 14.73 21.58
C GLN A 103 -14.84 14.14 22.85
N LEU A 104 -14.73 12.82 23.02
CA LEU A 104 -15.19 12.12 24.23
C LEU A 104 -14.41 12.58 25.47
N GLY A 105 -13.10 12.78 25.36
CA GLY A 105 -12.27 13.34 26.42
C GLY A 105 -12.77 14.72 26.87
N LYS A 106 -13.07 15.61 25.92
CA LYS A 106 -13.65 16.93 26.23
C LYS A 106 -15.02 16.83 26.92
N GLN A 107 -15.91 15.95 26.44
CA GLN A 107 -17.23 15.74 27.07
C GLN A 107 -17.11 15.19 28.50
N ARG A 108 -16.17 14.28 28.74
CA ARG A 108 -15.89 13.75 30.10
C ARG A 108 -15.36 14.84 31.01
N ALA A 109 -14.40 15.65 30.56
CA ALA A 109 -13.88 16.77 31.33
C ALA A 109 -14.97 17.78 31.72
N TYR A 110 -15.86 18.12 30.77
CA TYR A 110 -17.02 18.96 31.04
C TYR A 110 -17.96 18.35 32.08
N THR A 111 -18.27 17.06 31.95
CA THR A 111 -19.15 16.36 32.90
C THR A 111 -18.53 16.31 34.30
N TYR A 112 -17.21 16.09 34.39
CA TYR A 112 -16.48 16.12 35.65
C TYR A 112 -16.52 17.50 36.30
N PHE A 113 -16.23 18.56 35.52
CA PHE A 113 -16.31 19.95 35.98
C PHE A 113 -17.70 20.28 36.55
N LEU A 114 -18.77 19.96 35.82
CA LEU A 114 -20.15 20.19 36.29
C LEU A 114 -20.42 19.47 37.61
N ARG A 115 -19.98 18.21 37.75
CA ARG A 115 -20.14 17.44 39.00
C ARG A 115 -19.40 18.08 40.17
N GLU A 116 -18.20 18.60 39.94
CA GLU A 116 -17.39 19.22 40.98
C GLU A 116 -17.95 20.58 41.40
N CYS A 117 -18.44 21.38 40.46
CA CYS A 117 -19.17 22.62 40.78
C CYS A 117 -20.41 22.35 41.65
N LEU A 118 -21.20 21.33 41.28
CA LEU A 118 -22.38 20.92 42.05
C LEU A 118 -22.01 20.45 43.47
N ARG A 119 -20.92 19.69 43.61
CA ARG A 119 -20.43 19.22 44.92
C ARG A 119 -20.00 20.37 45.83
N ASN A 120 -19.37 21.40 45.28
CA ASN A 120 -18.85 22.54 46.04
C ASN A 120 -19.83 23.72 46.16
N GLY A 121 -21.07 23.57 45.68
CA GLY A 121 -22.09 24.62 45.73
C GLY A 121 -21.79 25.83 44.84
N VAL A 122 -20.95 25.66 43.81
CA VAL A 122 -20.62 26.72 42.86
C VAL A 122 -21.81 26.93 41.91
N GLN A 123 -22.29 28.17 41.84
CA GLN A 123 -23.42 28.54 40.98
C GLN A 123 -22.96 28.59 39.51
N ILE A 124 -23.51 27.71 38.67
CA ILE A 124 -23.19 27.64 37.24
C ILE A 124 -24.20 28.53 36.48
N PRO A 125 -23.75 29.46 35.62
CA PRO A 125 -24.66 30.27 34.81
C PRO A 125 -25.57 29.40 33.94
N TYR A 126 -26.84 29.80 33.78
CA TYR A 126 -27.85 29.02 33.04
C TYR A 126 -27.53 28.88 31.54
N ASP A 127 -26.73 29.78 30.99
CA ASP A 127 -26.26 29.78 29.60
C ASP A 127 -24.92 29.04 29.43
N TYR A 128 -24.34 28.50 30.51
CA TYR A 128 -23.06 27.81 30.48
C TYR A 128 -23.21 26.43 29.85
N ASN A 129 -22.94 26.37 28.55
CA ASN A 129 -22.96 25.13 27.75
C ASN A 129 -21.54 24.65 27.43
N PHE A 130 -21.45 23.50 26.76
CA PHE A 130 -20.16 22.92 26.37
C PHE A 130 -19.30 23.86 25.51
N SER A 131 -19.91 24.71 24.68
CA SER A 131 -19.19 25.71 23.88
C SER A 131 -18.58 26.81 24.73
N ALA A 132 -19.32 27.32 25.74
CA ALA A 132 -18.81 28.30 26.71
C ALA A 132 -17.66 27.72 27.55
N PHE A 133 -17.76 26.45 27.96
CA PHE A 133 -16.65 25.74 28.62
C PHE A 133 -15.42 25.61 27.70
N LYS A 134 -15.63 25.31 26.41
CA LYS A 134 -14.57 25.16 25.43
C LYS A 134 -13.86 26.48 25.12
N GLU A 135 -14.56 27.62 25.12
CA GLU A 135 -13.92 28.95 25.02
C GLU A 135 -13.15 29.32 26.28
N ALA A 136 -13.70 29.03 27.47
CA ALA A 136 -13.07 29.37 28.75
C ALA A 136 -11.84 28.51 29.09
N TYR A 137 -11.82 27.24 28.65
CA TYR A 137 -10.81 26.25 29.06
C TYR A 137 -10.11 25.53 27.90
N GLY A 138 -10.52 25.72 26.64
CA GLY A 138 -10.02 24.98 25.47
C GLY A 138 -8.71 25.47 24.85
N GLY A 139 -7.98 26.38 25.53
CA GLY A 139 -6.66 26.87 25.10
C GLY A 139 -5.46 26.17 25.75
N GLY A 140 -5.67 25.36 26.79
CA GLY A 140 -4.61 24.57 27.43
C GLY A 140 -4.62 23.14 26.91
N GLU A 141 -3.46 22.63 26.51
CA GLU A 141 -3.22 21.19 26.37
C GLU A 141 -3.86 20.48 27.56
N THR A 142 -4.80 19.58 27.28
CA THR A 142 -5.33 18.68 28.29
C THR A 142 -4.15 17.90 28.83
N GLN A 143 -3.66 18.27 30.02
CA GLN A 143 -2.78 17.40 30.78
C GLN A 143 -3.47 16.04 30.85
N ASP A 144 -2.76 15.02 30.36
CA ASP A 144 -3.17 13.64 30.46
C ASP A 144 -3.44 13.33 31.94
N TYR A 145 -4.72 13.33 32.30
CA TYR A 145 -5.14 12.72 33.55
C TYR A 145 -5.04 11.21 33.33
N GLU A 146 -3.87 10.65 33.63
CA GLU A 146 -3.61 9.22 33.70
C GLU A 146 -4.71 8.55 34.56
N ILE A 147 -5.32 7.51 34.00
CA ILE A 147 -6.16 6.53 34.71
C ILE A 147 -5.28 5.35 35.08
#